data_AF-A0A816XFE1-F1
#
_entry.id   AF-A0A816XFE1-F1
#
_cell.length_a   1.000
_cell.length_b   1.000
_cell.length_c   1.000
_cell.angle_alpha   90.00
_cell.angle_beta   90.00
_cell.angle_gamma   90.00
#
_symmetry.space_group_name_H-M   'P 1'
#
loop_
_entity.id
_entity.type
_entity.pdbx_description
1 polymer ?
#
loop_
_entity_poly.entity_id
_entity_poly.type
_entity_poly.pdbx_seq_one_letter_code
_entity_poly.pdbx_strand_id
1 'polypeptide(L)'
;MTLDLNSNNIGDEGTVYLAEALKINTTLTTLALNNNRIYDQGAVRLADALRTNKTIISLVWTAGGTTAAGWIFFNMIEEMIEENRERLKFSA
;
A
#
# COMPACT_ATOMS: atom_id res chain seq x y z
N MET A 1 14.46 1.58 1.18
CA MET A 1 14.20 2.30 2.45
C MET A 1 12.92 1.75 3.08
N THR A 2 12.88 1.62 4.40
CA THR A 2 11.73 1.09 5.15
C THR A 2 11.06 2.17 5.98
N LEU A 3 9.74 2.23 5.95
CA LEU A 3 8.91 3.10 6.78
C LEU A 3 7.92 2.24 7.58
N ASP A 4 7.99 2.31 8.90
CA ASP A 4 7.06 1.63 9.80
C ASP A 4 6.07 2.65 10.37
N LEU A 5 4.79 2.45 10.07
CA LEU A 5 3.67 3.23 10.57
C LEU A 5 2.61 2.32 11.23
N ASN A 6 2.98 1.15 11.71
CA ASN A 6 2.05 0.24 12.39
C ASN A 6 1.37 0.92 13.59
N SER A 7 0.08 0.64 13.81
CA SER A 7 -0.70 1.07 14.98
C SER A 7 -0.81 2.58 15.20
N ASN A 8 -0.88 3.38 14.13
CA ASN A 8 -0.99 4.85 14.21
C ASN A 8 -2.41 5.40 14.02
N ASN A 9 -3.42 4.53 13.94
CA ASN A 9 -4.81 4.93 13.70
C ASN A 9 -4.97 5.87 12.49
N ILE A 10 -4.22 5.60 11.41
CA ILE A 10 -4.25 6.42 10.19
C ILE A 10 -5.67 6.52 9.63
N GLY A 11 -6.43 5.42 9.65
CA GLY A 11 -7.78 5.34 9.10
C GLY A 11 -7.80 5.51 7.58
N ASP A 12 -9.00 5.51 7.00
CA ASP A 12 -9.16 5.73 5.55
C ASP A 12 -8.73 7.15 5.15
N GLU A 13 -9.01 8.16 5.98
CA GLU A 13 -8.64 9.55 5.71
C GLU A 13 -7.13 9.74 5.67
N GLY A 14 -6.41 9.25 6.68
CA GLY A 14 -4.95 9.31 6.68
C GLY A 14 -4.35 8.52 5.51
N THR A 15 -5.01 7.43 5.09
CA THR A 15 -4.57 6.61 3.95
C THR A 15 -4.69 7.38 2.63
N VAL A 16 -5.63 8.33 2.49
CA VAL A 16 -5.69 9.23 1.32
C VAL A 16 -4.39 10.04 1.21
N TYR A 17 -3.97 10.69 2.30
CA TYR A 17 -2.76 11.51 2.29
C TYR A 17 -1.49 10.67 2.08
N LEU A 18 -1.45 9.48 2.70
CA LEU A 18 -0.38 8.54 2.49
C LEU A 18 -0.30 8.10 1.02
N ALA A 19 -1.43 7.76 0.40
CA ALA A 19 -1.50 7.39 -1.00
C ALA A 19 -0.94 8.49 -1.93
N GLU A 20 -1.33 9.75 -1.71
CA GLU A 20 -0.79 10.88 -2.49
C GLU A 20 0.72 11.04 -2.28
N ALA A 21 1.23 10.88 -1.05
CA ALA A 21 2.65 10.91 -0.78
C ALA A 21 3.41 9.75 -1.47
N LEU A 22 2.79 8.57 -1.56
CA LEU A 22 3.37 7.41 -2.23
C LEU A 22 3.47 7.61 -3.75
N LYS A 23 2.55 8.32 -4.40
CA LYS A 23 2.62 8.60 -5.84
C LYS A 23 3.88 9.38 -6.24
N ILE A 24 4.36 10.25 -5.35
CA ILE A 24 5.57 11.07 -5.58
C ILE A 24 6.84 10.46 -4.99
N ASN A 25 6.71 9.58 -3.99
CA ASN A 25 7.87 9.00 -3.33
C ASN A 25 8.52 7.92 -4.22
N THR A 26 9.81 8.08 -4.52
CA THR A 26 10.56 7.16 -5.36
C THR A 26 11.67 6.39 -4.63
N THR A 27 11.76 6.52 -3.31
CA THR A 27 12.86 5.95 -2.51
C THR A 27 12.39 4.86 -1.54
N LEU A 28 11.11 4.87 -1.18
CA LEU A 28 10.51 3.91 -0.28
C LEU A 28 10.32 2.58 -1.00
N THR A 29 10.82 1.51 -0.36
CA THR A 29 10.76 0.14 -0.87
C THR A 29 9.88 -0.75 0.02
N THR A 30 9.78 -0.42 1.30
CA THR A 30 9.03 -1.19 2.29
C THR A 30 8.18 -0.27 3.15
N LEU A 31 6.90 -0.59 3.29
CA LEU A 31 5.93 0.16 4.09
C LEU A 31 5.14 -0.78 5.00
N ALA A 32 5.04 -0.44 6.29
CA ALA A 32 4.24 -1.19 7.26
C ALA A 32 3.09 -0.35 7.82
N LEU A 33 1.85 -0.87 7.72
CA LEU A 33 0.59 -0.20 8.05
C LEU A 33 -0.37 -1.10 8.86
N ASN A 34 0.10 -2.16 9.50
CA ASN A 34 -0.74 -3.02 10.33
C ASN A 34 -1.44 -2.22 11.44
N ASN A 35 -2.65 -2.64 11.81
CA ASN A 35 -3.46 -2.03 12.88
C ASN A 35 -3.76 -0.52 12.70
N ASN A 36 -3.93 -0.05 11.45
CA ASN A 36 -4.26 1.34 11.15
C ASN A 36 -5.73 1.61 10.82
N ARG A 37 -6.62 0.63 10.98
CA ARG A 37 -8.06 0.77 10.66
C ARG A 37 -8.29 1.22 9.21
N ILE A 38 -7.58 0.59 8.29
CA ILE A 38 -7.72 0.84 6.84
C ILE A 38 -8.83 -0.07 6.32
N TYR A 39 -9.94 0.50 5.88
CA TYR A 39 -11.10 -0.22 5.34
C TYR A 39 -11.11 -0.13 3.81
N ASP A 40 -12.28 -0.37 3.19
CA ASP A 40 -12.43 -0.45 1.74
C ASP A 40 -11.95 0.85 1.05
N GLN A 41 -12.27 2.02 1.59
CA GLN A 41 -11.88 3.30 0.99
C GLN A 41 -10.36 3.51 1.05
N GLY A 42 -9.72 3.20 2.18
CA GLY A 42 -8.27 3.27 2.30
C GLY A 42 -7.57 2.28 1.38
N ALA A 43 -8.08 1.05 1.26
CA ALA A 43 -7.57 0.04 0.33
C ALA A 43 -7.61 0.53 -1.13
N VAL A 44 -8.72 1.13 -1.57
CA VAL A 44 -8.85 1.72 -2.92
C VAL A 44 -7.77 2.78 -3.16
N ARG A 45 -7.47 3.62 -2.17
CA ARG A 45 -6.46 4.68 -2.30
C ARG A 45 -5.04 4.14 -2.33
N LEU A 46 -4.71 3.14 -1.52
CA LEU A 46 -3.42 2.45 -1.60
C LEU A 46 -3.21 1.81 -2.96
N ALA A 47 -4.23 1.12 -3.48
CA ALA A 47 -4.20 0.55 -4.82
C ALA A 47 -3.94 1.61 -5.91
N ASP A 48 -4.63 2.74 -5.85
CA ASP A 48 -4.44 3.85 -6.79
C ASP A 48 -3.00 4.40 -6.75
N ALA A 49 -2.42 4.54 -5.56
CA ALA A 49 -1.03 4.97 -5.41
C ALA A 49 -0.05 3.95 -6.01
N LEU A 50 -0.22 2.66 -5.72
CA LEU A 50 0.68 1.59 -6.18
C LEU A 50 0.63 1.35 -7.70
N ARG A 51 -0.45 1.76 -8.38
CA ARG A 51 -0.46 1.79 -9.85
C ARG A 51 0.63 2.68 -10.43
N THR A 52 0.95 3.78 -9.74
CA THR A 52 1.95 4.77 -10.17
C THR A 52 3.30 4.57 -9.49
N ASN A 53 3.30 4.22 -8.20
CA ASN A 53 4.51 3.95 -7.46
C ASN A 53 5.09 2.60 -7.88
N LYS A 54 6.31 2.62 -8.43
CA LYS A 54 7.01 1.41 -8.87
C LYS A 54 8.17 0.98 -7.97
N THR A 55 8.34 1.62 -6.82
CA THR A 55 9.49 1.39 -5.92
C THR A 55 9.14 0.56 -4.70
N ILE A 56 7.87 0.57 -4.27
CA ILE A 56 7.39 -0.30 -3.20
C ILE A 56 7.35 -1.75 -3.69
N ILE A 57 8.06 -2.60 -2.96
CA ILE A 57 8.16 -4.06 -3.18
C ILE A 57 7.70 -4.88 -1.98
N SER A 58 7.37 -4.22 -0.87
CA SER A 58 6.83 -4.86 0.31
C SER A 58 5.89 -3.88 1.02
N LEU A 59 4.63 -4.24 1.08
CA LEU A 59 3.62 -3.56 1.89
C LEU A 59 3.07 -4.59 2.85
N VAL A 60 3.17 -4.32 4.15
CA VAL A 60 2.49 -5.14 5.16
C VAL A 60 1.39 -4.30 5.77
N TRP A 61 0.15 -4.74 5.66
CA TRP A 61 -1.00 -4.01 6.17
C TRP A 61 -2.12 -4.97 6.53
N THR A 62 -2.99 -4.54 7.43
CA THR A 62 -4.18 -5.29 7.82
C THR A 62 -5.41 -4.47 7.50
N ALA A 63 -6.31 -5.04 6.72
CA ALA A 63 -7.66 -4.52 6.53
C ALA A 63 -8.40 -4.47 7.89
N GLY A 64 -8.99 -3.32 8.22
CA GLY A 64 -9.69 -3.07 9.49
C GLY A 64 -11.05 -3.75 9.63
N GLY A 65 -11.38 -4.74 8.78
CA GLY A 65 -12.72 -5.30 8.63
C GLY A 65 -13.36 -4.84 7.33
N THR A 66 -12.74 -5.18 6.19
CA THR A 66 -13.22 -4.85 4.85
C THR A 66 -14.39 -5.72 4.42
N THR A 67 -15.20 -5.24 3.47
CA THR A 67 -16.20 -6.08 2.82
C THR A 67 -15.55 -7.01 1.78
N ALA A 68 -16.33 -7.86 1.13
CA ALA A 68 -15.86 -8.67 0.01
C ALA A 68 -15.24 -7.81 -1.12
N ALA A 69 -15.73 -6.58 -1.31
CA ALA A 69 -15.16 -5.64 -2.27
C ALA A 69 -13.77 -5.17 -1.85
N GLY A 70 -13.55 -4.88 -0.57
CA GLY A 70 -12.22 -4.52 -0.05
C GLY A 70 -11.20 -5.65 -0.19
N TRP A 71 -11.64 -6.92 -0.13
CA TRP A 71 -10.74 -8.06 -0.34
C TRP A 71 -10.22 -8.16 -1.79
N ILE A 72 -11.00 -7.72 -2.79
CA ILE A 72 -10.52 -7.63 -4.18
C ILE A 72 -9.34 -6.64 -4.27
N PHE A 73 -9.43 -5.51 -3.58
CA PHE A 73 -8.33 -4.53 -3.54
C PHE A 73 -7.10 -5.06 -2.84
N PHE A 74 -7.26 -5.90 -1.80
CA PHE A 74 -6.13 -6.58 -1.19
C PHE A 74 -5.36 -7.45 -2.19
N ASN A 75 -6.06 -8.33 -2.93
CA ASN A 75 -5.41 -9.18 -3.93
C ASN A 75 -4.73 -8.35 -5.03
N MET A 76 -5.39 -7.29 -5.50
CA MET A 76 -4.84 -6.40 -6.52
C MET A 76 -3.60 -5.65 -6.02
N ILE A 77 -3.57 -5.23 -4.75
CA ILE A 77 -2.40 -4.59 -4.13
C ILE A 77 -1.22 -5.56 -4.08
N GLU A 78 -1.46 -6.81 -3.66
CA GLU A 78 -0.41 -7.84 -3.63
C GLU A 78 0.16 -8.13 -5.03
N GLU A 79 -0.70 -8.18 -6.06
CA GLU A 79 -0.26 -8.34 -7.45
C GLU A 79 0.63 -7.18 -7.91
N MET A 80 0.22 -5.93 -7.65
CA MET A 80 1.02 -4.73 -8.00
C MET A 80 2.39 -4.72 -7.31
N ILE A 81 2.46 -5.20 -6.07
CA ILE A 81 3.71 -5.30 -5.32
C ILE A 81 4.62 -6.36 -5.92
N GLU A 82 4.07 -7.50 -6.33
CA GLU A 82 4.84 -8.56 -6.97
C GLU A 82 5.34 -8.14 -8.35
N GLU A 83 4.52 -7.45 -9.15
CA GLU A 83 4.96 -6.84 -10.41
C GLU A 83 6.15 -5.88 -10.20
N ASN A 84 6.07 -5.02 -9.18
CA ASN A 84 7.16 -4.11 -8.84
C ASN A 84 8.42 -4.87 -8.41
N ARG A 85 8.27 -5.94 -7.63
CA ARG A 85 9.37 -6.80 -7.18
C ARG A 85 10.05 -7.46 -8.37
N GLU A 86 9.30 -8.07 -9.28
CA GLU A 86 9.83 -8.70 -10.49
C GLU A 86 10.53 -7.69 -11.39
N ARG A 87 9.91 -6.54 -11.66
CA ARG A 87 10.50 -5.47 -12.47
C ARG A 87 11.88 -5.05 -11.96
N LEU A 88 12.06 -4.98 -10.65
CA LEU A 88 13.33 -4.57 -10.04
C LEU A 88 14.40 -5.67 -10.08
N LYS A 89 14.02 -6.95 -10.13
CA LYS A 89 14.97 -8.07 -10.33
C LYS A 89 15.67 -7.99 -11.70
N PHE A 90 15.01 -7.40 -12.70
CA PHE A 90 15.57 -7.24 -14.05
C PHE A 90 16.19 -5.86 -14.30
N SER A 91 16.18 -4.95 -13.31
CA SER A 91 16.75 -3.61 -13.44
C SER A 91 18.11 -3.43 -12.76
N ALA A 92 18.65 -4.51 -12.17
CA ALA A 92 19.97 -4.57 -11.53
C ALA A 92 20.94 -5.40 -12.37
#